data_AF-A0A3M1MNT4-F1
#
_entry.id   AF-A0A3M1MNT4-F1
#
_cell.length_a   1.000
_cell.length_b   1.000
_cell.length_c   1.000
_cell.angle_alpha   90.00
_cell.angle_beta   90.00
_cell.angle_gamma   90.00
#
_symmetry.space_group_name_H-M   'P 1'
#
loop_
_entity.id
_entity.type
_entity.pdbx_description
1 polymer ?
#
loop_
_entity_poly.entity_id
_entity_poly.type
_entity_poly.pdbx_seq_one_letter_code
_entity_poly.pdbx_strand_id
1 'polypeptide(L)'
;MTWQELLIDLRAAVHTRHPAALEAALERVASHPELAANGEIPARLERDFLFPAGKILAGETVPADVLRDLQAARLTALRALAAVALAHRYAQGNLPLRVLRPCGLDARPEVRRALGRTLAAACPPEGLHSLGRAWLTEESPRLRHAALLALRGLPDEQGGTLLPMLTPLHAESDPHAGEALVNLLAALGAGTAGAQVLSLLETWAVRPDANPWLIGRALSGRWAAQYAPRASALLDALEARRGASRHISNARRALKRHVSPMRNT
;
A
#
# COMPACT_ATOMS: atom_id res chain seq x y z
N MET A 1 28.53 -0.90 -13.17
CA MET A 1 28.37 -0.58 -11.74
C MET A 1 27.19 -1.38 -11.22
N THR A 2 27.35 -2.08 -10.10
CA THR A 2 26.32 -2.92 -9.49
C THR A 2 25.49 -2.13 -8.48
N TRP A 3 24.32 -2.65 -8.09
CA TRP A 3 23.53 -2.07 -7.00
C TRP A 3 24.28 -2.04 -5.68
N GLN A 4 25.10 -3.06 -5.40
CA GLN A 4 25.90 -3.12 -4.19
C GLN A 4 26.97 -2.03 -4.14
N GLU A 5 27.65 -1.76 -5.26
CA GLU A 5 28.60 -0.65 -5.37
C GLU A 5 27.93 0.69 -5.11
N LEU A 6 26.76 0.94 -5.72
CA LEU A 6 25.98 2.16 -5.49
C LEU A 6 25.58 2.33 -4.01
N LEU A 7 25.20 1.25 -3.33
CA LEU A 7 24.85 1.31 -1.91
C LEU A 7 26.07 1.60 -1.02
N ILE A 8 27.24 1.05 -1.36
CA ILE A 8 28.50 1.31 -0.66
C ILE A 8 28.86 2.79 -0.82
N ASP A 9 28.82 3.31 -2.04
CA ASP A 9 29.10 4.72 -2.35
C ASP A 9 28.17 5.65 -1.59
N LEU A 10 26.86 5.36 -1.62
CA LEU A 10 25.86 6.17 -0.92
C LEU A 10 26.10 6.17 0.60
N ARG A 11 26.42 5.02 1.18
CA ARG A 11 26.72 4.90 2.61
C ARG A 11 27.99 5.66 2.98
N ALA A 12 29.04 5.55 2.18
CA ALA A 12 30.28 6.29 2.38
C ALA A 12 30.02 7.79 2.33
N ALA A 13 29.29 8.27 1.32
CA ALA A 13 28.92 9.67 1.17
C ALA A 13 28.15 10.22 2.37
N VAL A 14 27.12 9.51 2.83
CA VAL A 14 26.34 9.87 4.03
C VAL A 14 27.21 9.89 5.30
N HIS A 15 28.17 8.96 5.42
CA HIS A 15 29.08 8.89 6.55
C HIS A 15 30.06 10.06 6.60
N THR A 16 30.58 10.51 5.45
CA THR A 16 31.53 11.63 5.39
C THR A 16 30.92 12.98 5.78
N ARG A 17 29.58 13.11 5.73
CA ARG A 17 28.84 14.37 5.98
C ARG A 17 29.24 15.53 5.05
N HIS A 18 29.95 15.27 3.96
CA HIS A 18 30.28 16.27 2.96
C HIS A 18 29.14 16.35 1.92
N PRO A 19 28.48 17.51 1.75
CA PRO A 19 27.36 17.65 0.81
C PRO A 19 27.71 17.24 -0.62
N ALA A 20 28.89 17.65 -1.12
CA ALA A 20 29.36 17.32 -2.46
C ALA A 20 29.55 15.81 -2.67
N ALA A 21 29.93 15.06 -1.64
CA ALA A 21 30.07 13.61 -1.74
C ALA A 21 28.69 12.94 -1.88
N LEU A 22 27.68 13.43 -1.15
CA LEU A 22 26.31 12.94 -1.26
C LEU A 22 25.69 13.29 -2.62
N GLU A 23 25.90 14.50 -3.09
CA GLU A 23 25.47 14.94 -4.42
C GLU A 23 26.07 14.05 -5.52
N ALA A 24 27.39 13.86 -5.51
CA ALA A 24 28.07 12.99 -6.48
C ALA A 24 27.57 11.53 -6.41
N ALA A 25 27.29 11.00 -5.21
CA ALA A 25 26.72 9.66 -5.07
C ALA A 25 25.29 9.59 -5.65
N LEU A 26 24.46 10.60 -5.42
CA LEU A 26 23.11 10.67 -5.96
C LEU A 26 23.10 10.86 -7.49
N GLU A 27 24.06 11.59 -8.05
CA GLU A 27 24.26 11.68 -9.51
C GLU A 27 24.64 10.34 -10.14
N ARG A 28 25.51 9.55 -9.47
CA ARG A 28 25.82 8.18 -9.90
C ARG A 28 24.60 7.27 -9.86
N VAL A 29 23.76 7.40 -8.83
CA VAL A 29 22.48 6.69 -8.77
C VAL A 29 21.59 7.11 -9.95
N ALA A 30 21.41 8.42 -10.16
CA ALA A 30 20.55 8.95 -11.21
C ALA A 30 20.99 8.55 -12.62
N SER A 31 22.30 8.39 -12.84
CA SER A 31 22.89 7.99 -14.12
C SER A 31 22.89 6.47 -14.36
N HIS A 32 22.51 5.66 -13.38
CA HIS A 32 22.41 4.21 -13.58
C HIS A 32 21.37 3.89 -14.67
N PRO A 33 21.68 3.06 -15.70
CA PRO A 33 20.82 2.88 -16.87
C PRO A 33 19.37 2.48 -16.56
N GLU A 34 19.16 1.55 -15.62
CA GLU A 34 17.81 1.14 -15.19
C GLU A 34 17.01 2.28 -14.53
N LEU A 35 17.67 3.23 -13.86
CA LEU A 35 16.99 4.38 -13.24
C LEU A 35 16.78 5.52 -14.24
N ALA A 36 17.80 5.79 -15.06
CA ALA A 36 17.79 6.83 -16.09
C ALA A 36 16.70 6.59 -17.15
N ALA A 37 16.38 5.32 -17.43
CA ALA A 37 15.28 4.93 -18.31
C ALA A 37 13.91 5.44 -17.82
N ASN A 38 13.77 5.75 -16.52
CA ASN A 38 12.54 6.27 -15.91
C ASN A 38 11.27 5.45 -16.21
N GLY A 39 11.46 4.14 -16.39
CA GLY A 39 10.39 3.17 -16.64
C GLY A 39 9.66 2.75 -15.37
N GLU A 40 8.89 1.67 -15.49
CA GLU A 40 8.32 1.00 -14.33
C GLU A 40 9.45 0.48 -13.42
N ILE A 41 9.27 0.64 -12.10
CA ILE A 41 10.21 0.14 -11.10
C ILE A 41 9.91 -1.35 -10.84
N PRO A 42 10.79 -2.29 -11.25
CA PRO A 42 10.56 -3.70 -11.02
C PRO A 42 10.77 -4.06 -9.54
N ALA A 43 10.10 -5.11 -9.07
CA ALA A 43 10.19 -5.54 -7.67
C ALA A 43 11.63 -5.85 -7.20
N ARG A 44 12.49 -6.35 -8.10
CA ARG A 44 13.93 -6.58 -7.81
C ARG A 44 14.62 -5.27 -7.42
N LEU A 45 14.36 -4.18 -8.14
CA LEU A 45 14.99 -2.90 -7.92
C LEU A 45 14.53 -2.28 -6.59
N GLU A 46 13.25 -2.44 -6.25
CA GLU A 46 12.72 -2.03 -4.95
C GLU A 46 13.48 -2.71 -3.80
N ARG A 47 13.57 -4.04 -3.86
CA ARG A 47 14.17 -4.87 -2.82
C ARG A 47 15.68 -4.67 -2.72
N ASP A 48 16.38 -4.74 -3.85
CA ASP A 48 17.84 -4.82 -3.89
C ASP A 48 18.50 -3.45 -3.78
N PHE A 49 17.78 -2.38 -4.09
CA PHE A 49 18.35 -1.03 -4.09
C PHE A 49 17.48 0.01 -3.38
N LEU A 50 16.22 0.24 -3.78
CA LEU A 50 15.46 1.39 -3.29
C LEU A 50 15.21 1.35 -1.79
N PHE A 51 14.83 0.20 -1.22
CA PHE A 51 14.62 0.09 0.23
C PHE A 51 15.93 0.25 1.02
N PRO A 52 17.03 -0.47 0.71
CA PRO A 52 18.31 -0.24 1.37
C PRO A 52 18.83 1.20 1.23
N ALA A 53 18.79 1.78 0.02
CA ALA A 53 19.27 3.13 -0.25
C ALA A 53 18.42 4.20 0.47
N GLY A 54 17.09 4.08 0.42
CA GLY A 54 16.20 4.98 1.14
C GLY A 54 16.41 4.91 2.65
N LYS A 55 16.68 3.72 3.22
CA LYS A 55 17.05 3.58 4.63
C LYS A 55 18.38 4.27 4.97
N ILE A 56 19.38 4.19 4.10
CA ILE A 56 20.65 4.94 4.25
C ILE A 56 20.37 6.44 4.28
N LEU A 57 19.55 6.93 3.33
CA LEU A 57 19.18 8.34 3.22
C LEU A 57 18.28 8.84 4.37
N ALA A 58 17.61 7.94 5.08
CA ALA A 58 16.79 8.29 6.23
C ALA A 58 17.62 8.80 7.42
N GLY A 59 18.94 8.53 7.47
CA GLY A 59 19.81 8.94 8.57
C GLY A 59 19.81 10.44 8.83
N GLU A 60 19.89 10.85 10.09
CA GLU A 60 19.77 12.25 10.54
C GLU A 60 20.82 13.19 9.92
N THR A 61 21.96 12.64 9.47
CA THR A 61 23.02 13.40 8.81
C THR A 61 22.65 13.88 7.40
N VAL A 62 21.62 13.33 6.78
CA VAL A 62 21.14 13.77 5.47
C VAL A 62 20.19 14.97 5.67
N PRO A 63 20.47 16.14 5.08
CA PRO A 63 19.58 17.30 5.22
C PRO A 63 18.17 17.03 4.68
N ALA A 64 17.16 17.64 5.30
CA ALA A 64 15.77 17.52 4.83
C ALA A 64 15.58 18.14 3.43
N ASP A 65 16.36 19.16 3.07
CA ASP A 65 16.35 19.77 1.73
C ASP A 65 16.71 18.74 0.65
N VAL A 66 17.74 17.92 0.87
CA VAL A 66 18.13 16.86 -0.08
C VAL A 66 16.98 15.89 -0.34
N LEU A 67 16.24 15.49 0.70
CA LEU A 67 15.09 14.60 0.52
C LEU A 67 13.92 15.29 -0.20
N ARG A 68 13.76 16.61 -0.02
CA ARG A 68 12.76 17.41 -0.75
C ARG A 68 13.15 17.55 -2.23
N ASP A 69 14.42 17.75 -2.54
CA ASP A 69 14.91 17.82 -3.91
C ASP A 69 14.73 16.48 -4.63
N LEU A 70 15.04 15.36 -3.96
CA LEU A 70 14.77 14.02 -4.48
C LEU A 70 13.27 13.77 -4.68
N GLN A 71 12.41 14.28 -3.79
CA GLN A 71 10.95 14.19 -3.93
C GLN A 71 10.44 15.00 -5.13
N ALA A 72 11.11 16.09 -5.49
CA ALA A 72 10.80 16.91 -6.66
C ALA A 72 11.48 16.43 -7.96
N ALA A 73 12.32 15.38 -7.89
CA ALA A 73 13.12 14.93 -9.01
C ALA A 73 12.27 14.43 -10.20
N ARG A 74 12.81 14.60 -11.42
CA ARG A 74 12.19 14.09 -12.65
C ARG A 74 12.06 12.56 -12.66
N LEU A 75 13.05 11.87 -12.11
CA LEU A 75 13.14 10.42 -12.10
C LEU A 75 12.26 9.81 -11.01
N THR A 76 11.39 8.87 -11.41
CA THR A 76 10.47 8.16 -10.52
C THR A 76 11.23 7.41 -9.42
N ALA A 77 12.38 6.82 -9.73
CA ALA A 77 13.20 6.11 -8.76
C ALA A 77 13.76 7.01 -7.66
N LEU A 78 14.16 8.25 -7.99
CA LEU A 78 14.63 9.22 -7.00
C LEU A 78 13.50 9.69 -6.09
N ARG A 79 12.31 9.93 -6.65
CA ARG A 79 11.11 10.23 -5.85
C ARG A 79 10.73 9.06 -4.94
N ALA A 80 10.88 7.81 -5.42
CA ALA A 80 10.69 6.61 -4.61
C ALA A 80 11.73 6.50 -3.48
N LEU A 81 13.01 6.81 -3.73
CA LEU A 81 14.04 6.89 -2.69
C LEU A 81 13.68 7.90 -1.60
N ALA A 82 13.24 9.10 -2.01
CA ALA A 82 12.76 10.12 -1.08
C ALA A 82 11.57 9.59 -0.26
N ALA A 83 10.61 8.93 -0.91
CA ALA A 83 9.46 8.33 -0.22
C ALA A 83 9.86 7.31 0.85
N VAL A 84 10.82 6.42 0.55
CA VAL A 84 11.35 5.46 1.53
C VAL A 84 12.07 6.17 2.68
N ALA A 85 12.94 7.13 2.38
CA ALA A 85 13.71 7.85 3.39
C ALA A 85 12.81 8.66 4.34
N LEU A 86 11.85 9.40 3.78
CA LEU A 86 10.87 10.18 4.54
C LEU A 86 9.95 9.27 5.37
N ALA A 87 9.53 8.12 4.83
CA ALA A 87 8.73 7.14 5.56
C ALA A 87 9.48 6.60 6.80
N HIS A 88 10.77 6.27 6.66
CA HIS A 88 11.59 5.85 7.79
C HIS A 88 11.72 6.94 8.85
N ARG A 89 11.95 8.19 8.45
CA ARG A 89 12.02 9.32 9.40
C ARG A 89 10.69 9.56 10.10
N TYR A 90 9.58 9.46 9.39
CA TYR A 90 8.24 9.53 10.00
C TYR A 90 8.03 8.40 11.01
N ALA A 91 8.40 7.17 10.66
CA ALA A 91 8.30 6.01 11.54
C ALA A 91 9.14 6.15 12.82
N GLN A 92 10.26 6.87 12.74
CA GLN A 92 11.13 7.21 13.88
C GLN A 92 10.60 8.39 14.72
N GLY A 93 9.50 9.04 14.33
CA GLY A 93 8.98 10.25 14.99
C GLY A 93 9.72 11.53 14.62
N ASN A 94 10.65 11.48 13.67
CA ASN A 94 11.51 12.62 13.30
C ASN A 94 10.85 13.61 12.33
N LEU A 95 9.68 13.26 11.77
CA LEU A 95 8.95 14.11 10.84
C LEU A 95 7.44 14.04 11.07
N PRO A 96 6.71 15.15 10.85
CA PRO A 96 5.25 15.13 10.88
C PRO A 96 4.68 14.53 9.58
N LEU A 97 3.47 13.95 9.68
CA LEU A 97 2.78 13.28 8.56
C LEU A 97 2.65 14.16 7.30
N ARG A 98 2.49 15.48 7.46
CA ARG A 98 2.37 16.43 6.33
C ARG A 98 3.53 16.36 5.34
N VAL A 99 4.72 15.97 5.78
CA VAL A 99 5.91 15.84 4.92
C VAL A 99 5.80 14.65 3.96
N LEU A 100 5.02 13.63 4.32
CA LEU A 100 4.78 12.46 3.45
C LEU A 100 3.73 12.73 2.37
N ARG A 101 2.92 13.78 2.52
CA ARG A 101 1.77 14.06 1.64
C ARG A 101 2.15 14.15 0.16
N PRO A 102 3.25 14.80 -0.26
CA PRO A 102 3.60 14.84 -1.67
C PRO A 102 3.95 13.45 -2.24
N CYS A 103 4.63 12.58 -1.47
CA CYS A 103 4.87 11.19 -1.88
C CYS A 103 3.56 10.39 -2.01
N GLY A 104 2.60 10.62 -1.11
CA GLY A 104 1.27 9.99 -1.16
C GLY A 104 0.42 10.50 -2.34
N LEU A 105 0.65 11.72 -2.81
CA LEU A 105 -0.03 12.33 -3.95
C LEU A 105 0.67 12.09 -5.30
N ASP A 106 1.87 11.50 -5.29
CA ASP A 106 2.68 11.27 -6.49
C ASP A 106 1.84 10.57 -7.56
N ALA A 107 1.96 11.01 -8.81
CA ALA A 107 1.23 10.44 -9.93
C ALA A 107 1.61 8.97 -10.18
N ARG A 108 2.88 8.62 -9.95
CA ARG A 108 3.43 7.28 -10.18
C ARG A 108 3.06 6.32 -9.05
N PRO A 109 2.31 5.24 -9.32
CA PRO A 109 1.94 4.25 -8.30
C PRO A 109 3.16 3.64 -7.58
N GLU A 110 4.31 3.56 -8.23
CA GLU A 110 5.55 2.98 -7.69
C GLU A 110 6.09 3.82 -6.52
N VAL A 111 5.98 5.14 -6.57
CA VAL A 111 6.37 6.03 -5.46
C VAL A 111 5.43 5.83 -4.28
N ARG A 112 4.12 5.79 -4.53
CA ARG A 112 3.10 5.51 -3.50
C ARG A 112 3.27 4.12 -2.89
N ARG A 113 3.70 3.15 -3.70
CA ARG A 113 4.00 1.77 -3.28
C ARG A 113 5.24 1.70 -2.41
N ALA A 114 6.31 2.39 -2.78
CA ALA A 114 7.52 2.49 -1.97
C ALA A 114 7.20 3.12 -0.61
N LEU A 115 6.47 4.25 -0.60
CA LEU A 115 5.97 4.90 0.62
C LEU A 115 5.18 3.93 1.50
N GLY A 116 4.10 3.35 0.96
CA GLY A 116 3.19 2.51 1.72
C GLY A 116 3.87 1.25 2.28
N ARG A 117 4.72 0.59 1.49
CA ARG A 117 5.47 -0.60 1.94
C ARG A 117 6.48 -0.28 3.03
N THR A 118 7.20 0.84 2.92
CA THR A 118 8.14 1.24 3.97
C THR A 118 7.41 1.59 5.26
N LEU A 119 6.28 2.30 5.18
CA LEU A 119 5.44 2.58 6.35
C LEU A 119 4.91 1.29 6.97
N ALA A 120 4.39 0.35 6.16
CA ALA A 120 3.91 -0.93 6.65
C ALA A 120 5.01 -1.72 7.39
N ALA A 121 6.26 -1.63 6.94
CA ALA A 121 7.37 -2.37 7.54
C ALA A 121 8.00 -1.69 8.75
N ALA A 122 7.94 -0.35 8.84
CA ALA A 122 8.74 0.40 9.81
C ALA A 122 7.91 1.23 10.80
N CYS A 123 6.68 1.59 10.46
CA CYS A 123 5.87 2.51 11.25
C CYS A 123 5.14 1.78 12.38
N PRO A 124 5.17 2.29 13.63
CA PRO A 124 4.41 1.69 14.72
C PRO A 124 2.89 1.80 14.48
N PRO A 125 2.08 0.93 15.09
CA PRO A 125 0.63 0.90 14.88
C PRO A 125 -0.07 2.25 15.07
N GLU A 126 0.33 3.04 16.07
CA GLU A 126 -0.24 4.36 16.34
C GLU A 126 -0.03 5.33 15.18
N GLY A 127 1.16 5.28 14.57
CA GLY A 127 1.49 6.06 13.38
C GLY A 127 0.66 5.63 12.16
N LEU A 128 0.50 4.32 11.96
CA LEU A 128 -0.34 3.77 10.90
C LEU A 128 -1.82 4.16 11.07
N HIS A 129 -2.34 4.12 12.30
CA HIS A 129 -3.69 4.59 12.60
C HIS A 129 -3.87 6.09 12.37
N SER A 130 -2.88 6.90 12.77
CA SER A 130 -2.89 8.34 12.51
C SER A 130 -2.93 8.65 11.01
N LEU A 131 -2.10 7.96 10.24
CA LEU A 131 -2.08 8.06 8.78
C LEU A 131 -3.39 7.59 8.15
N GLY A 132 -3.92 6.44 8.58
CA GLY A 132 -5.19 5.90 8.09
C GLY A 132 -6.35 6.87 8.30
N ARG A 133 -6.50 7.42 9.51
CA ARG A 133 -7.52 8.44 9.82
C ARG A 133 -7.38 9.69 8.97
N ALA A 134 -6.14 10.12 8.71
CA ALA A 134 -5.89 11.33 7.95
C ALA A 134 -6.09 11.17 6.44
N TRP A 135 -5.78 10.00 5.87
CA TRP A 135 -5.68 9.83 4.41
C TRP A 135 -6.80 9.00 3.79
N LEU A 136 -7.49 8.13 4.54
CA LEU A 136 -8.58 7.32 3.98
C LEU A 136 -9.84 8.17 3.67
N THR A 137 -9.99 9.33 4.31
CA THR A 137 -11.13 10.24 4.14
C THR A 137 -10.87 11.34 3.12
N GLU A 138 -9.66 11.43 2.58
CA GLU A 138 -9.29 12.41 1.57
C GLU A 138 -9.97 12.12 0.23
N GLU A 139 -10.33 13.15 -0.52
CA GLU A 139 -10.93 13.01 -1.85
C GLU A 139 -9.98 12.35 -2.85
N SER A 140 -8.66 12.55 -2.67
CA SER A 140 -7.65 11.99 -3.57
C SER A 140 -7.52 10.47 -3.40
N PRO A 141 -7.83 9.66 -4.42
CA PRO A 141 -7.64 8.21 -4.36
C PRO A 141 -6.16 7.82 -4.20
N ARG A 142 -5.23 8.71 -4.55
CA ARG A 142 -3.80 8.47 -4.41
C ARG A 142 -3.38 8.38 -2.94
N LEU A 143 -3.91 9.26 -2.09
CA LEU A 143 -3.67 9.22 -0.65
C LEU A 143 -4.31 7.98 -0.02
N ARG A 144 -5.55 7.67 -0.41
CA ARG A 144 -6.22 6.42 0.02
C ARG A 144 -5.43 5.19 -0.38
N HIS A 145 -4.93 5.12 -1.62
CA HIS A 145 -4.05 4.04 -2.08
C HIS A 145 -2.79 3.89 -1.20
N ALA A 146 -2.07 4.98 -0.95
CA ALA A 146 -0.86 4.95 -0.11
C ALA A 146 -1.18 4.50 1.32
N ALA A 147 -2.28 4.99 1.90
CA ALA A 147 -2.74 4.60 3.23
C ALA A 147 -3.12 3.12 3.31
N LEU A 148 -3.88 2.60 2.35
CA LEU A 148 -4.26 1.19 2.29
C LEU A 148 -3.05 0.27 2.19
N LEU A 149 -2.00 0.68 1.46
CA LEU A 149 -0.74 -0.06 1.42
C LEU A 149 -0.01 -0.04 2.76
N ALA A 150 0.01 1.10 3.46
CA ALA A 150 0.65 1.24 4.77
C ALA A 150 -0.06 0.45 5.87
N LEU A 151 -1.39 0.45 5.88
CA LEU A 151 -2.22 -0.23 6.89
C LEU A 151 -2.06 -1.76 6.87
N ARG A 152 -1.46 -2.33 5.82
CA ARG A 152 -1.05 -3.75 5.79
C ARG A 152 0.04 -4.10 6.79
N GLY A 153 0.72 -3.10 7.37
CA GLY A 153 1.69 -3.30 8.44
C GLY A 153 1.08 -3.47 9.82
N LEU A 154 -0.25 -3.27 9.96
CA LEU A 154 -0.91 -3.49 11.24
C LEU A 154 -0.98 -5.00 11.56
N PRO A 155 -0.70 -5.38 12.82
CA PRO A 155 -0.92 -6.75 13.29
C PRO A 155 -2.38 -7.17 13.15
N ASP A 156 -2.64 -8.48 13.00
CA ASP A 156 -3.98 -9.02 12.80
C ASP A 156 -4.95 -8.66 13.93
N GLU A 157 -4.44 -8.56 15.17
CA GLU A 157 -5.22 -8.19 16.36
C GLU A 157 -5.80 -6.77 16.27
N GLN A 158 -5.22 -5.90 15.42
CA GLN A 158 -5.72 -4.55 15.17
C GLN A 158 -6.87 -4.50 14.16
N GLY A 159 -7.32 -5.64 13.63
CA GLY A 159 -8.42 -5.72 12.67
C GLY A 159 -9.69 -5.03 13.16
N GLY A 160 -10.04 -5.18 14.45
CA GLY A 160 -11.19 -4.51 15.06
C GLY A 160 -11.11 -2.99 15.05
N THR A 161 -9.91 -2.42 15.22
CA THR A 161 -9.65 -0.97 15.17
C THR A 161 -9.58 -0.46 13.73
N LEU A 162 -9.12 -1.29 12.80
CA LEU A 162 -8.94 -0.94 11.39
C LEU A 162 -10.27 -0.90 10.61
N LEU A 163 -11.16 -1.86 10.82
CA LEU A 163 -12.40 -1.99 10.05
C LEU A 163 -13.30 -0.73 10.08
N PRO A 164 -13.51 -0.06 11.23
CA PRO A 164 -14.25 1.20 11.27
C PRO A 164 -13.69 2.26 10.31
N MET A 165 -12.36 2.36 10.17
CA MET A 165 -11.70 3.32 9.27
C MET A 165 -11.94 3.00 7.79
N LEU A 166 -12.21 1.74 7.45
CA LEU A 166 -12.50 1.31 6.08
C LEU A 166 -13.96 1.56 5.68
N THR A 167 -14.88 1.69 6.64
CA THR A 167 -16.33 1.88 6.40
C THR A 167 -16.68 2.88 5.30
N PRO A 168 -16.06 4.08 5.22
CA PRO A 168 -16.40 5.07 4.20
C PRO A 168 -16.04 4.66 2.76
N LEU A 169 -15.24 3.59 2.57
CA LEU A 169 -14.69 3.20 1.27
C LEU A 169 -15.60 2.27 0.45
N HIS A 170 -16.85 2.09 0.85
CA HIS A 170 -17.80 1.20 0.17
C HIS A 170 -18.03 1.53 -1.32
N ALA A 171 -17.79 2.78 -1.72
CA ALA A 171 -17.95 3.30 -3.08
C ALA A 171 -16.61 3.58 -3.78
N GLU A 172 -15.48 3.10 -3.25
CA GLU A 172 -14.17 3.32 -3.87
C GLU A 172 -14.18 2.82 -5.33
N SER A 173 -13.79 3.69 -6.26
CA SER A 173 -13.87 3.46 -7.70
C SER A 173 -12.52 3.57 -8.40
N ASP A 174 -11.51 4.16 -7.74
CA ASP A 174 -10.17 4.18 -8.29
C ASP A 174 -9.59 2.76 -8.33
N PRO A 175 -9.05 2.29 -9.48
CA PRO A 175 -8.57 0.92 -9.61
C PRO A 175 -7.43 0.57 -8.64
N HIS A 176 -6.52 1.51 -8.36
CA HIS A 176 -5.37 1.25 -7.49
C HIS A 176 -5.78 1.22 -6.02
N ALA A 177 -6.56 2.20 -5.57
CA ALA A 177 -7.10 2.22 -4.21
C ALA A 177 -8.04 1.03 -3.98
N GLY A 178 -8.91 0.72 -4.94
CA GLY A 178 -9.82 -0.41 -4.88
C GLY A 178 -9.11 -1.76 -4.76
N GLU A 179 -8.07 -2.01 -5.58
CA GLU A 179 -7.26 -3.24 -5.46
C GLU A 179 -6.51 -3.28 -4.12
N ALA A 180 -5.95 -2.18 -3.63
CA ALA A 180 -5.31 -2.14 -2.33
C ALA A 180 -6.29 -2.44 -1.18
N LEU A 181 -7.51 -1.91 -1.25
CA LEU A 181 -8.59 -2.14 -0.29
C LEU A 181 -9.00 -3.61 -0.28
N VAL A 182 -9.25 -4.20 -1.45
CA VAL A 182 -9.56 -5.62 -1.61
C VAL A 182 -8.46 -6.48 -0.99
N ASN A 183 -7.19 -6.18 -1.28
CA ASN A 183 -6.07 -6.95 -0.76
C ASN A 183 -5.95 -6.84 0.76
N LEU A 184 -6.22 -5.65 1.33
CA LEU A 184 -6.26 -5.44 2.77
C LEU A 184 -7.41 -6.24 3.41
N LEU A 185 -8.62 -6.16 2.86
CA LEU A 185 -9.78 -6.93 3.35
C LEU A 185 -9.54 -8.44 3.25
N ALA A 186 -8.90 -8.91 2.19
CA ALA A 186 -8.56 -10.32 2.04
C ALA A 186 -7.52 -10.79 3.07
N ALA A 187 -6.54 -9.95 3.41
CA ALA A 187 -5.57 -10.24 4.46
C ALA A 187 -6.24 -10.30 5.84
N LEU A 188 -7.03 -9.28 6.18
CA LEU A 188 -7.82 -9.26 7.44
C LEU A 188 -8.79 -10.44 7.52
N GLY A 189 -9.40 -10.79 6.39
CA GLY A 189 -10.34 -11.89 6.29
C GLY A 189 -9.69 -13.25 6.54
N ALA A 190 -8.44 -13.42 6.11
CA ALA A 190 -7.64 -14.62 6.32
C ALA A 190 -7.05 -14.73 7.73
N GLY A 191 -6.91 -13.59 8.43
CA GLY A 191 -6.51 -13.53 9.84
C GLY A 191 -7.69 -13.74 10.80
N THR A 192 -7.61 -13.13 11.98
CA THR A 192 -8.63 -13.27 13.05
C THR A 192 -9.89 -12.44 12.81
N ALA A 193 -9.89 -11.55 11.82
CA ALA A 193 -10.97 -10.59 11.57
C ALA A 193 -12.01 -11.04 10.53
N GLY A 194 -11.98 -12.29 10.07
CA GLY A 194 -12.86 -12.83 9.02
C GLY A 194 -14.34 -12.53 9.19
N ALA A 195 -14.89 -12.81 10.37
CA ALA A 195 -16.30 -12.56 10.66
C ALA A 195 -16.66 -11.06 10.62
N GLN A 196 -15.74 -10.19 11.04
CA GLN A 196 -15.96 -8.74 11.09
C GLN A 196 -15.81 -8.10 9.70
N VAL A 197 -14.85 -8.59 8.88
CA VAL A 197 -14.75 -8.24 7.46
C VAL A 197 -16.06 -8.58 6.75
N LEU A 198 -16.63 -9.76 6.99
CA LEU A 198 -17.90 -10.14 6.39
C LEU A 198 -19.05 -9.22 6.81
N SER A 199 -19.15 -8.87 8.10
CA SER A 199 -20.16 -7.92 8.59
C SER A 199 -19.98 -6.51 7.98
N LEU A 200 -18.73 -6.06 7.75
CA LEU A 200 -18.44 -4.82 7.04
C LEU A 200 -18.97 -4.89 5.59
N LEU A 201 -18.70 -5.98 4.88
CA LEU A 201 -19.16 -6.17 3.51
C LEU A 201 -20.70 -6.27 3.42
N GLU A 202 -21.36 -6.89 4.40
CA GLU A 202 -22.83 -6.89 4.53
C GLU A 202 -23.37 -5.46 4.70
N THR A 203 -22.70 -4.65 5.54
CA THR A 203 -23.02 -3.23 5.72
C THR A 203 -22.82 -2.43 4.45
N TRP A 204 -21.76 -2.71 3.68
CA TRP A 204 -21.54 -2.07 2.38
C TRP A 204 -22.62 -2.44 1.38
N ALA A 205 -23.02 -3.71 1.29
CA ALA A 205 -23.96 -4.19 0.28
C ALA A 205 -25.35 -3.53 0.36
N VAL A 206 -25.75 -3.02 1.53
CA VAL A 206 -27.02 -2.28 1.68
C VAL A 206 -26.91 -0.79 1.36
N ARG A 207 -25.70 -0.24 1.19
CA ARG A 207 -25.49 1.16 0.80
C ARG A 207 -25.99 1.38 -0.63
N PRO A 208 -26.62 2.52 -0.96
CA PRO A 208 -27.19 2.81 -2.29
C PRO A 208 -26.13 3.06 -3.37
N ASP A 209 -24.89 3.31 -3.00
CA ASP A 209 -23.73 3.57 -3.86
C ASP A 209 -22.60 2.54 -3.67
N ALA A 210 -22.91 1.40 -3.04
CA ALA A 210 -21.98 0.29 -2.88
C ALA A 210 -21.37 -0.14 -4.22
N ASN A 211 -20.05 -0.31 -4.26
CA ASN A 211 -19.36 -0.85 -5.42
C ASN A 211 -19.41 -2.39 -5.43
N PRO A 212 -20.16 -3.04 -6.35
CA PRO A 212 -20.28 -4.50 -6.38
C PRO A 212 -18.96 -5.20 -6.71
N TRP A 213 -18.05 -4.52 -7.42
CA TRP A 213 -16.74 -5.05 -7.73
C TRP A 213 -15.90 -5.25 -6.46
N LEU A 214 -15.87 -4.28 -5.54
CA LEU A 214 -15.13 -4.40 -4.28
C LEU A 214 -15.61 -5.59 -3.46
N ILE A 215 -16.93 -5.67 -3.24
CA ILE A 215 -17.55 -6.71 -2.42
C ILE A 215 -17.32 -8.08 -3.05
N GLY A 216 -17.64 -8.24 -4.35
CA GLY A 216 -17.46 -9.50 -5.05
C GLY A 216 -15.99 -9.93 -5.10
N ARG A 217 -15.07 -8.98 -5.32
CA ARG A 217 -13.63 -9.27 -5.39
C ARG A 217 -13.07 -9.68 -4.02
N ALA A 218 -13.45 -9.00 -2.94
CA ALA A 218 -13.05 -9.37 -1.58
C ALA A 218 -13.54 -10.79 -1.21
N LEU A 219 -14.79 -11.12 -1.53
CA LEU A 219 -15.39 -12.45 -1.31
C LEU A 219 -14.86 -13.53 -2.25
N SER A 220 -14.12 -13.17 -3.30
CA SER A 220 -13.44 -14.14 -4.16
C SER A 220 -12.20 -14.75 -3.50
N GLY A 221 -11.78 -14.24 -2.33
CA GLY A 221 -10.65 -14.77 -1.58
C GLY A 221 -10.98 -16.10 -0.88
N ARG A 222 -9.96 -16.93 -0.66
CA ARG A 222 -10.11 -18.25 -0.01
C ARG A 222 -10.67 -18.15 1.42
N TRP A 223 -10.40 -17.05 2.12
CA TRP A 223 -10.90 -16.81 3.48
C TRP A 223 -12.44 -16.88 3.56
N ALA A 224 -13.14 -16.40 2.53
CA ALA A 224 -14.60 -16.34 2.51
C ALA A 224 -15.26 -17.74 2.50
N ALA A 225 -14.52 -18.79 2.10
CA ALA A 225 -15.02 -20.17 2.13
C ALA A 225 -15.34 -20.66 3.55
N GLN A 226 -14.66 -20.14 4.57
CA GLN A 226 -14.97 -20.43 5.98
C GLN A 226 -16.36 -19.91 6.39
N TYR A 227 -16.89 -18.93 5.64
CA TYR A 227 -18.19 -18.30 5.87
C TYR A 227 -19.14 -18.51 4.69
N ALA A 228 -18.98 -19.61 3.94
CA ALA A 228 -19.64 -19.80 2.65
C ALA A 228 -21.16 -19.57 2.63
N PRO A 229 -21.96 -20.01 3.62
CA PRO A 229 -23.40 -19.73 3.63
C PRO A 229 -23.70 -18.23 3.68
N ARG A 230 -23.03 -17.49 4.58
CA ARG A 230 -23.20 -16.03 4.70
C ARG A 230 -22.65 -15.29 3.48
N ALA A 231 -21.48 -15.69 2.98
CA ALA A 231 -20.89 -15.09 1.78
C ALA A 231 -21.76 -15.30 0.54
N SER A 232 -22.38 -16.49 0.37
CA SER A 232 -23.33 -16.75 -0.71
C SER A 232 -24.58 -15.88 -0.57
N ALA A 233 -25.18 -15.85 0.61
CA ALA A 233 -26.37 -15.03 0.88
C ALA A 233 -26.11 -13.54 0.63
N LEU A 234 -24.92 -13.05 0.97
CA LEU A 234 -24.49 -11.68 0.67
C LEU A 234 -24.42 -11.43 -0.85
N LEU A 235 -23.87 -12.35 -1.63
CA LEU A 235 -23.83 -12.25 -3.09
C LEU A 235 -25.24 -12.29 -3.71
N ASP A 236 -26.15 -13.13 -3.19
CA ASP A 236 -27.57 -13.16 -3.56
C ASP A 236 -28.25 -11.82 -3.30
N ALA A 237 -28.06 -11.30 -2.09
CA ALA A 237 -28.64 -10.05 -1.63
C ALA A 237 -28.09 -8.83 -2.40
N LEU A 238 -26.82 -8.88 -2.82
CA LEU A 238 -26.20 -7.86 -3.66
C LEU A 238 -26.73 -7.90 -5.09
N GLU A 239 -26.86 -9.09 -5.68
CA GLU A 239 -27.42 -9.28 -7.03
C GLU A 239 -28.87 -8.85 -7.12
N ALA A 240 -29.70 -9.21 -6.14
CA ALA A 240 -31.10 -8.80 -6.09
C ALA A 240 -31.27 -7.27 -6.07
N ARG A 241 -30.34 -6.54 -5.45
CA ARG A 241 -30.37 -5.07 -5.36
C ARG A 241 -29.74 -4.35 -6.54
N ARG A 242 -28.73 -4.97 -7.17
CA ARG A 242 -27.86 -4.32 -8.16
C ARG A 242 -28.00 -4.86 -9.57
N GLY A 243 -28.76 -5.94 -9.72
CA GLY A 243 -28.83 -6.72 -10.94
C GLY A 243 -27.63 -7.65 -11.09
N ALA A 244 -27.74 -8.53 -12.09
CA ALA A 244 -26.70 -9.45 -12.46
C ALA A 244 -25.43 -8.70 -12.89
N SER A 245 -24.28 -9.15 -12.38
CA SER A 245 -22.97 -8.58 -12.72
C SER A 245 -21.94 -9.67 -12.84
N ARG A 246 -21.05 -9.54 -13.83
CA ARG A 246 -19.89 -10.43 -14.01
C ARG A 246 -19.06 -10.57 -12.74
N HIS A 247 -19.00 -9.52 -11.91
CA HIS A 247 -18.22 -9.51 -10.68
C HIS A 247 -18.83 -10.43 -9.61
N ILE A 248 -20.16 -10.41 -9.48
CA ILE A 248 -20.90 -11.28 -8.56
C ILE A 248 -20.82 -12.73 -9.05
N SER A 249 -21.03 -12.99 -10.35
CA SER A 249 -20.93 -14.34 -10.91
C SER A 249 -19.52 -14.91 -10.75
N ASN A 250 -18.47 -14.10 -10.93
CA ASN A 250 -17.08 -14.50 -10.70
C ASN A 250 -16.82 -14.83 -9.22
N ALA A 251 -17.33 -14.01 -8.31
CA ALA A 251 -17.22 -14.25 -6.86
C ALA A 251 -17.88 -15.57 -6.45
N ARG A 252 -19.09 -15.86 -6.94
CA ARG A 252 -19.77 -17.14 -6.69
C ARG A 252 -18.96 -18.33 -7.21
N ARG A 253 -18.41 -18.23 -8.42
CA ARG A 253 -17.54 -19.28 -8.98
C ARG A 253 -16.28 -19.49 -8.14
N ALA A 254 -15.65 -18.41 -7.68
CA ALA A 254 -14.50 -18.48 -6.78
C ALA A 254 -14.87 -19.15 -5.45
N LEU A 255 -15.94 -18.69 -4.80
CA LEU A 255 -16.42 -19.24 -3.53
C LEU A 255 -16.71 -20.75 -3.63
N LYS A 256 -17.44 -21.20 -4.67
CA LYS A 256 -17.69 -22.63 -4.92
C LYS A 256 -16.38 -23.42 -5.05
N ARG A 257 -15.41 -22.93 -5.84
CA ARG A 257 -14.09 -23.59 -5.97
C ARG A 257 -13.36 -23.72 -4.65
N HIS A 258 -13.48 -22.73 -3.75
CA HIS A 258 -12.81 -22.74 -2.45
C HIS A 258 -13.53 -23.55 -1.37
N VAL A 259 -14.82 -23.84 -1.54
CA VAL A 259 -15.61 -24.73 -0.67
C VAL A 259 -15.50 -26.20 -1.08
N SER A 260 -15.18 -26.46 -2.36
CA SER A 260 -15.01 -27.82 -2.89
C SER A 260 -13.58 -28.42 -2.87
N PRO A 261 -12.59 -28.01 -2.05
CA PRO A 261 -11.33 -28.72 -2.02
C PRO A 261 -11.52 -30.03 -1.23
N MET A 262 -11.30 -31.17 -1.91
CA MET A 262 -11.37 -32.57 -1.43
C MET A 262 -12.66 -33.36 -1.71
N ARG A 263 -12.87 -33.70 -2.99
CA ARG A 263 -13.28 -35.05 -3.41
C ARG A 263 -12.34 -35.47 -4.53
N ASN A 264 -11.12 -35.89 -4.18
CA ASN A 264 -10.17 -36.64 -5.02
C ASN A 264 -8.92 -36.93 -4.19
N THR A 265 -9.06 -37.87 -3.26
CA THR A 265 -8.05 -38.83 -2.79
C THR A 265 -8.82 -40.05 -2.35
#